data_AF-A0AA39PVU1-F1
#
_entry.id   AF-A0AA39PVU1-F1
#
_cell.length_a   1.000
_cell.length_b   1.000
_cell.length_c   1.000
_cell.angle_alpha   90.00
_cell.angle_beta   90.00
_cell.angle_gamma   90.00
#
_symmetry.space_group_name_H-M   'P 1'
#
loop_
_entity.id
_entity.type
_entity.pdbx_description
1 polymer ?
#
loop_
_entity_poly.entity_id
_entity_poly.type
_entity_poly.pdbx_seq_one_letter_code
_entity_poly.pdbx_strand_id
1 'polypeptide(L)'
;MSSCSVIDCLLGKANIQDTVKMMLYVDLLHWNDIEKEVFTNDIRVDYTSLLGVEIFNVTSKEQVELWKGIMRRLEKSQHITTSLLIGLPQPGPVPPPKDV
;
A
#
# COMPACT_ATOMS: atom_id res chain seq x y z
N MET A 1 7.83 -10.34 20.20
CA MET A 1 7.24 -9.33 19.29
C MET A 1 6.99 -8.08 20.12
N SER A 2 7.53 -6.94 19.71
CA SER A 2 7.35 -5.67 20.43
C SER A 2 5.87 -5.28 20.41
N SER A 3 5.28 -5.02 21.57
CA SER A 3 3.91 -4.51 21.69
C SER A 3 3.84 -3.06 21.24
N CYS A 4 2.74 -2.67 20.62
CA CYS A 4 2.48 -1.30 20.22
C CYS A 4 1.34 -0.72 21.07
N SER A 5 1.29 0.61 21.24
CA SER A 5 0.14 1.23 21.93
C SER A 5 -1.13 0.99 21.10
N VAL A 6 -2.31 0.93 21.73
CA VAL A 6 -3.58 0.76 20.99
C VAL A 6 -3.73 1.80 19.90
N ILE A 7 -3.35 3.05 20.17
CA ILE A 7 -3.44 4.16 19.22
C ILE A 7 -2.52 3.92 18.02
N ASP A 8 -1.26 3.55 18.25
CA ASP A 8 -0.31 3.31 17.15
C ASP A 8 -0.77 2.13 16.28
N CYS A 9 -1.37 1.11 16.89
CA CYS A 9 -1.83 -0.09 16.19
C CYS A 9 -3.05 0.23 15.32
N LEU A 10 -3.99 1.01 15.83
CA LEU A 10 -5.16 1.47 15.07
C LEU A 10 -4.77 2.45 13.96
N LEU A 11 -3.86 3.39 14.23
CA LEU A 11 -3.35 4.33 13.24
C LEU A 11 -2.58 3.61 12.13
N GLY A 12 -1.70 2.67 12.48
CA GLY A 12 -0.97 1.86 11.51
C GLY A 12 -1.91 1.06 10.61
N LYS A 13 -2.95 0.44 11.18
CA LYS A 13 -3.98 -0.26 10.41
C LYS A 13 -4.72 0.68 9.46
N ALA A 14 -5.15 1.86 9.94
CA ALA A 14 -5.85 2.85 9.13
C ALA A 14 -4.98 3.33 7.97
N ASN A 15 -3.71 3.67 8.22
CA ASN A 15 -2.78 4.11 7.18
C ASN A 15 -2.56 3.05 6.11
N ILE A 16 -2.39 1.77 6.50
CA ILE A 16 -2.21 0.68 5.53
C ILE A 16 -3.49 0.47 4.72
N GLN A 17 -4.66 0.54 5.35
CA GLN A 17 -5.92 0.48 4.62
C GLN A 17 -6.08 1.65 3.64
N ASP A 18 -5.65 2.86 4.01
CA ASP A 18 -5.67 4.02 3.10
C ASP A 18 -4.79 3.78 1.86
N THR A 19 -3.63 3.12 1.99
CA THR A 19 -2.77 2.80 0.83
C THR A 19 -3.43 1.92 -0.22
N VAL A 20 -4.53 1.20 0.11
CA VAL A 20 -5.29 0.41 -0.87
C VAL A 20 -5.91 1.29 -1.96
N LYS A 21 -6.11 2.59 -1.69
CA LYS A 21 -6.57 3.58 -2.70
C LYS A 21 -5.68 3.62 -3.94
N MET A 22 -4.42 3.18 -3.82
CA MET A 22 -3.49 3.01 -4.94
C MET A 22 -4.13 2.30 -6.14
N MET A 23 -4.78 1.16 -5.89
CA MET A 23 -5.34 0.34 -6.95
C MET A 23 -6.58 0.98 -7.58
N LEU A 24 -7.38 1.69 -6.77
CA LEU A 24 -8.46 2.52 -7.28
C LEU A 24 -7.93 3.65 -8.18
N TYR A 25 -6.84 4.32 -7.78
CA TYR A 25 -6.22 5.35 -8.62
C TYR A 25 -5.65 4.79 -9.92
N VAL A 26 -5.12 3.56 -9.93
CA VAL A 26 -4.70 2.89 -11.17
C VAL A 26 -5.90 2.69 -12.10
N ASP A 27 -7.03 2.20 -11.57
CA ASP A 27 -8.25 1.97 -12.36
C ASP A 27 -8.87 3.26 -12.91
N LEU A 28 -8.79 4.36 -12.15
CA LEU A 28 -9.27 5.68 -12.55
C LEU A 28 -8.25 6.49 -13.37
N LEU A 29 -7.03 5.98 -13.56
CA LEU A 29 -5.93 6.69 -14.22
C LEU A 29 -5.47 7.98 -13.50
N HIS A 30 -5.64 8.03 -12.18
CA HIS A 30 -5.24 9.14 -11.31
C HIS A 30 -3.74 9.10 -10.96
N TRP A 31 -2.90 9.15 -11.99
CA TRP A 31 -1.46 8.90 -11.85
C TRP A 31 -0.74 9.86 -10.91
N ASN A 32 -1.07 11.16 -10.97
CA ASN A 32 -0.44 12.17 -10.12
C ASN A 32 -0.78 11.96 -8.64
N ASP A 33 -2.00 11.46 -8.35
CA ASP A 33 -2.46 11.21 -6.97
C ASP A 33 -1.73 10.00 -6.38
N ILE A 34 -1.41 8.97 -7.19
CA ILE A 34 -0.57 7.84 -6.76
C ILE A 34 0.82 8.33 -6.33
N GLU A 35 1.47 9.14 -7.16
CA GLU A 35 2.81 9.65 -6.87
C GLU A 35 2.84 10.51 -5.60
N LYS A 36 1.79 11.30 -5.38
CA LYS A 36 1.72 12.28 -4.27
C LYS A 36 1.28 11.66 -2.95
N GLU A 37 0.32 10.74 -2.98
CA GLU A 37 -0.39 10.30 -1.78
C GLU A 37 -0.09 8.87 -1.33
N VAL A 38 0.51 8.05 -2.21
CA VAL A 38 0.73 6.63 -1.93
C VAL A 38 2.21 6.29 -1.99
N PHE A 39 2.87 6.63 -3.09
CA PHE A 39 4.23 6.19 -3.32
C PHE A 39 5.26 6.96 -2.50
N THR A 40 6.23 6.21 -2.00
CA THR A 40 7.50 6.75 -1.53
C THR A 40 8.40 7.08 -2.73
N ASN A 41 9.47 7.83 -2.49
CA ASN A 41 10.44 8.20 -3.53
C ASN A 41 11.32 7.02 -3.99
N ASP A 42 11.43 5.96 -3.19
CA ASP A 42 12.23 4.76 -3.49
C ASP A 42 11.39 3.50 -3.28
N ILE A 43 11.01 2.86 -4.38
CA ILE A 43 10.11 1.72 -4.42
C ILE A 43 10.89 0.49 -4.85
N ARG A 44 10.90 -0.54 -4.01
CA ARG A 44 11.40 -1.86 -4.36
C ARG A 44 10.30 -2.71 -4.97
N VAL A 45 10.47 -3.11 -6.21
CA VAL A 45 9.48 -3.88 -6.99
C VAL A 45 9.98 -5.31 -7.18
N ASP A 46 9.15 -6.27 -6.77
CA ASP A 46 9.40 -7.70 -6.95
C ASP A 46 8.32 -8.31 -7.84
N TYR A 47 8.63 -8.41 -9.13
CA TYR A 47 7.82 -9.14 -10.12
C TYR A 47 8.48 -10.45 -10.53
N THR A 48 9.36 -11.02 -9.71
CA THR A 48 10.11 -12.24 -10.02
C THR A 48 9.17 -13.38 -10.39
N SER A 49 8.14 -13.62 -9.58
CA SER A 49 7.16 -14.70 -9.82
C SER A 49 6.22 -14.42 -11.00
N LEU A 50 6.01 -13.15 -11.37
CA LEU A 50 5.08 -12.78 -12.43
C LEU A 50 5.75 -12.75 -13.81
N LEU A 51 6.99 -12.25 -13.87
CA LEU A 51 7.68 -11.95 -15.13
C LEU A 51 9.06 -12.62 -15.25
N GLY A 52 9.54 -13.32 -14.22
CA GLY A 52 10.87 -13.94 -14.20
C GLY A 52 12.02 -12.93 -14.16
N VAL A 53 11.73 -11.69 -13.77
CA VAL A 53 12.72 -10.60 -13.68
C VAL A 53 13.37 -10.55 -12.30
N GLU A 54 14.59 -10.03 -12.20
CA GLU A 54 15.19 -9.73 -10.91
C GLU A 54 14.44 -8.60 -10.20
N ILE A 55 14.60 -8.52 -8.88
CA ILE A 55 14.07 -7.42 -8.06
C ILE A 55 14.82 -6.15 -8.41
N PHE A 56 14.10 -5.04 -8.57
CA PHE A 56 14.68 -3.76 -8.92
C PHE A 56 14.06 -2.62 -8.09
N ASN A 57 14.80 -1.52 -7.98
CA ASN A 57 14.32 -0.30 -7.31
C ASN A 57 14.01 0.75 -8.37
N VAL A 58 12.96 1.53 -8.13
CA VAL A 58 12.52 2.62 -9.01
C VAL A 58 12.04 3.80 -8.18
N THR A 59 12.05 4.96 -8.79
CA THR A 59 11.32 6.13 -8.29
C THR A 59 9.81 5.94 -8.47
N SER A 60 9.03 6.73 -7.72
CA SER A 60 7.57 6.82 -7.90
C SER A 60 7.16 7.10 -9.35
N LYS A 61 7.86 8.03 -9.99
CA LYS A 61 7.62 8.44 -11.37
C LYS A 61 7.90 7.31 -12.36
N GLU A 62 9.03 6.62 -12.22
CA GLU A 62 9.36 5.47 -13.07
C GLU A 62 8.33 4.35 -12.93
N GLN A 63 7.88 4.05 -11.71
CA GLN A 63 6.86 3.05 -11.47
C GLN A 63 5.51 3.44 -12.09
N VAL A 64 5.11 4.71 -11.98
CA VAL A 64 3.87 5.20 -12.59
C VAL A 64 3.94 5.17 -14.12
N GLU A 65 5.06 5.53 -14.73
CA GLU A 65 5.22 5.42 -16.18
C GLU A 65 5.19 3.96 -16.66
N LEU A 66 5.79 3.04 -15.90
CA LEU A 66 5.69 1.60 -16.16
C LEU A 66 4.22 1.15 -16.17
N TRP A 67 3.46 1.49 -15.13
CA TRP A 67 2.04 1.14 -15.04
C TRP A 67 1.19 1.82 -16.12
N LYS A 68 1.41 3.10 -16.44
CA LYS A 68 0.76 3.77 -17.57
C LYS A 68 0.97 2.99 -18.88
N GLY A 69 2.19 2.52 -19.13
CA GLY A 69 2.52 1.72 -20.30
C GLY A 69 1.72 0.43 -20.41
N ILE A 70 1.50 -0.25 -19.28
CA ILE A 70 0.67 -1.47 -19.19
C ILE A 70 -0.80 -1.14 -19.40
N MET A 71 -1.33 -0.16 -18.65
CA MET A 71 -2.75 0.18 -18.66
C MET A 71 -3.24 0.72 -20.01
N ARG A 72 -2.37 1.34 -20.82
CA ARG A 72 -2.71 1.77 -22.20
C ARG A 72 -3.15 0.63 -23.12
N ARG A 73 -2.83 -0.63 -22.77
CA ARG A 73 -3.23 -1.82 -23.54
C ARG A 73 -4.61 -2.34 -23.14
N LEU A 74 -5.22 -1.78 -22.10
CA LEU A 74 -6.51 -2.17 -21.57
C LEU A 74 -7.50 -1.03 -21.83
N GLU A 75 -8.74 -1.37 -22.20
CA GLU A 75 -9.80 -0.37 -22.31
C GLU A 75 -10.24 0.12 -20.92
N LYS A 76 -10.37 -0.82 -19.97
CA LYS A 76 -10.73 -0.61 -18.56
C LYS A 76 -10.10 -1.69 -17.70
N SER A 77 -9.92 -1.41 -16.42
CA SER A 77 -9.52 -2.37 -15.41
C SER A 77 -10.33 -2.20 -14.12
N GLN A 78 -10.31 -3.24 -13.29
CA GLN A 78 -10.76 -3.16 -11.92
C GLN A 78 -9.87 -4.08 -11.06
N HIS A 79 -9.18 -3.49 -10.09
CA HIS A 79 -8.37 -4.22 -9.12
C HIS A 79 -9.20 -4.50 -7.86
N ILE A 80 -9.51 -5.77 -7.63
CA ILE A 80 -10.24 -6.20 -6.44
C ILE A 80 -9.22 -6.58 -5.35
N THR A 81 -9.03 -5.70 -4.37
CA THR A 81 -8.16 -5.99 -3.22
C THR A 81 -8.97 -6.69 -2.14
N THR A 82 -8.60 -7.92 -1.79
CA THR A 82 -9.24 -8.69 -0.71
C THR A 82 -8.21 -9.09 0.34
N SER A 83 -8.69 -9.37 1.56
CA SER A 83 -7.91 -10.05 2.60
C SER A 83 -6.51 -9.45 2.86
N LEU A 84 -6.43 -8.17 3.26
CA LEU A 84 -5.15 -7.54 3.61
C LEU A 84 -4.43 -8.34 4.71
N LEU A 85 -3.35 -9.02 4.33
CA LEU A 85 -2.50 -9.80 5.24
C LEU A 85 -1.44 -8.89 5.85
N ILE A 86 -1.85 -8.10 6.84
CA ILE A 86 -0.97 -7.14 7.50
C ILE A 86 -0.48 -7.74 8.82
N GLY A 87 0.84 -7.93 8.93
CA GLY A 87 1.50 -8.28 10.19
C GLY A 87 1.71 -7.06 11.08
N LEU A 88 0.66 -6.61 11.78
CA LEU A 88 0.81 -5.58 12.83
C LEU A 88 1.11 -6.25 14.18
N PRO A 89 1.97 -5.65 15.03
CA PRO A 89 2.08 -6.04 16.43
C PRO A 89 0.71 -5.97 17.10
N GLN A 90 0.44 -6.90 18.04
CA GLN A 90 -0.78 -6.84 18.83
C GLN A 90 -0.72 -5.64 19.80
N PRO A 91 -1.84 -4.97 20.06
CA PRO A 91 -1.89 -3.92 21.07
C PRO A 91 -1.50 -4.48 22.43
N GLY A 92 -0.73 -3.72 23.21
CA GLY A 92 -0.45 -4.04 24.61
C GLY A 92 -1.71 -4.01 25.49
N PRO A 93 -1.70 -4.61 26.69
CA PRO A 93 -2.84 -4.60 27.60
C PRO A 93 -3.26 -3.16 27.95
N VAL A 94 -4.56 -2.88 27.89
CA VAL A 94 -5.15 -1.60 28.29
C VAL A 94 -5.34 -1.61 29.80
N PRO A 95 -4.77 -0.66 30.57
CA PRO A 95 -5.05 -0.54 31.99
C PRO A 95 -6.56 -0.32 32.22
N PRO A 96 -7.16 -0.94 33.25
CA PRO A 96 -8.56 -0.68 33.57
C PRO A 96 -8.80 0.82 33.80
N PRO A 97 -9.99 1.35 33.47
CA PRO A 97 -10.35 2.73 33.76
C PRO A 97 -10.10 3.03 35.24
N LYS A 98 -9.50 4.18 35.55
CA LYS A 98 -9.45 4.66 36.94
C LYS A 98 -10.84 5.13 37.30
N ASP A 99 -11.38 4.62 38.41
CA ASP A 99 -12.64 5.12 38.97
C ASP A 99 -12.54 6.65 39.16
N VAL A 100 -13.57 7.37 38.70
CA VAL A 100 -13.69 8.84 38.75
C VAL A 100 -13.99 9.31 40.16
#